data_AF-A0A126PVF6-F1
#
_entry.id   AF-A0A126PVF6-F1
#
_cell.length_a   1.000
_cell.length_b   1.000
_cell.length_c   1.000
_cell.angle_alpha   90.00
_cell.angle_beta   90.00
_cell.angle_gamma   90.00
#
_symmetry.space_group_name_H-M   'P 1'
#
loop_
_entity.id
_entity.type
_entity.pdbx_description
1 polymer ?
#
loop_
_entity_poly.entity_id
_entity_poly.type
_entity_poly.pdbx_seq_one_letter_code
_entity_poly.pdbx_strand_id
1 'polypeptide(L)'
;MWEYSCENLKNAVTNNHEQHGQLRTTSTNRDVNYQPSRRLDLNEDPAFRYSSKPLAGMTQQIPFYKEQSFKQAGEFFRKLTKEGQQNLINNLGGALASVPEEEIRVIISAYMYNADKDYGKGVAKLAKAPMAKVRQTAKDLMEQQAARAAKAKQVAESLTALMQ
;
A
#
# COMPACT_ATOMS: atom_id res chain seq x y z
N MET A 1 -8.37 36.73 18.82
CA MET A 1 -9.38 35.66 19.03
C MET A 1 -9.36 34.82 17.77
N TRP A 2 -8.86 33.59 17.85
CA TRP A 2 -8.84 32.68 16.70
C TRP A 2 -10.13 31.87 16.71
N GLU A 3 -10.96 32.03 15.67
CA GLU A 3 -12.08 31.16 15.39
C GLU A 3 -11.54 29.78 15.00
N TYR A 4 -11.82 28.77 15.81
CA TYR A 4 -11.59 27.38 15.41
C TYR A 4 -12.66 27.01 14.39
N SER A 5 -12.31 27.15 13.11
CA SER A 5 -13.07 26.63 11.99
C SER A 5 -13.18 25.10 12.13
N CYS A 6 -14.40 24.57 12.28
CA CYS A 6 -14.66 23.13 12.21
C CYS A 6 -14.58 22.67 10.74
N GLU A 7 -13.37 22.47 10.24
CA GLU A 7 -13.08 22.24 8.81
C GLU A 7 -13.45 20.83 8.28
N ASN A 8 -14.11 19.98 9.08
CA ASN A 8 -14.47 18.60 8.68
C ASN A 8 -15.97 18.26 8.85
N LEU A 9 -16.85 19.27 8.79
CA LEU A 9 -18.29 19.05 8.81
C LEU A 9 -18.78 18.56 7.44
N LYS A 10 -19.58 17.48 7.43
CA LYS A 10 -20.29 17.06 6.21
C LYS A 10 -21.36 18.09 5.88
N ASN A 11 -21.48 18.46 4.59
CA ASN A 11 -22.61 19.25 4.09
C ASN A 11 -23.86 18.37 3.88
N ALA A 12 -24.22 17.62 4.93
CA ALA A 12 -25.37 16.72 4.97
C ALA A 12 -25.81 16.57 6.43
N VAL A 13 -27.09 16.29 6.65
CA VAL A 13 -27.62 16.05 7.99
C VAL A 13 -26.96 14.81 8.58
N THR A 14 -26.36 14.95 9.76
CA THR A 14 -25.82 13.83 10.54
C THR A 14 -26.82 13.48 11.64
N ASN A 15 -27.49 12.34 11.50
CA ASN A 15 -28.40 11.80 12.51
C ASN A 15 -27.85 10.45 13.00
N ASN A 16 -27.24 10.46 14.18
CA ASN A 16 -26.79 9.25 14.88
C ASN A 16 -27.07 9.38 16.39
N HIS A 17 -26.65 8.39 17.16
CA HIS A 17 -26.83 8.35 18.60
C HIS A 17 -25.57 8.72 19.40
N GLU A 18 -24.50 9.15 18.73
CA GLU A 18 -23.23 9.45 19.40
C GLU A 18 -23.41 10.63 20.34
N GLN A 19 -22.95 10.46 21.59
CA GLN A 19 -23.02 11.48 22.62
C GLN A 19 -21.69 11.60 23.37
N HIS A 20 -21.45 12.79 23.96
CA HIS A 20 -20.26 13.10 24.75
C HIS A 20 -18.93 13.06 23.96
N GLY A 21 -17.82 12.79 24.63
CA GLY A 21 -16.46 12.97 24.10
C GLY A 21 -15.83 14.28 24.57
N GLN A 22 -14.51 14.27 24.77
CA GLN A 22 -13.77 15.46 25.19
C GLN A 22 -13.88 16.55 24.13
N LEU A 23 -14.14 17.79 24.55
CA LEU A 23 -14.25 18.97 23.68
C LEU A 23 -15.33 18.84 22.58
N ARG A 24 -16.40 18.07 22.82
CA ARG A 24 -17.54 18.03 21.88
C ARG A 24 -18.16 19.42 21.76
N THR A 25 -18.17 19.96 20.54
CA THR A 25 -18.73 21.28 20.22
C THR A 25 -20.20 21.22 19.78
N THR A 26 -20.72 20.02 19.50
CA THR A 26 -22.12 19.78 19.13
C THR A 26 -22.92 19.26 20.33
N SER A 27 -24.20 19.63 20.41
CA SER A 27 -25.11 19.14 21.46
C SER A 27 -26.33 18.48 20.83
N THR A 28 -26.87 17.48 21.52
CA THR A 28 -28.17 16.86 21.21
C THR A 28 -29.01 16.87 22.47
N ASN A 29 -30.26 17.29 22.35
CA ASN A 29 -31.22 17.33 23.46
C ASN A 29 -32.13 16.08 23.46
N ARG A 30 -31.80 15.07 22.65
CA ARG A 30 -32.57 13.82 22.59
C ARG A 30 -32.29 12.97 23.82
N ASP A 31 -33.36 12.46 24.42
CA ASP A 31 -33.37 11.50 25.52
C ASP A 31 -33.13 10.04 25.05
N VAL A 32 -33.28 9.79 23.75
CA VAL A 32 -33.03 8.50 23.10
C VAL A 32 -31.68 8.54 22.38
N ASN A 33 -30.70 7.83 22.94
CA ASN A 33 -29.34 7.67 22.41
C ASN A 33 -29.00 6.21 22.07
N TYR A 34 -30.02 5.43 21.68
CA TYR A 34 -29.89 4.03 21.32
C TYR A 34 -30.87 3.67 20.18
N GLN A 35 -30.56 2.58 19.47
CA GLN A 35 -31.40 1.96 18.43
C GLN A 35 -31.55 0.45 18.73
N PRO A 36 -32.72 -0.16 18.50
CA PRO A 36 -33.96 0.42 18.01
C PRO A 36 -34.77 1.15 19.11
N SER A 37 -35.60 2.11 18.72
CA SER A 37 -36.52 2.81 19.64
C SER A 37 -37.84 3.17 18.96
N ARG A 38 -38.95 2.99 19.67
CA ARG A 38 -40.28 3.47 19.24
C ARG A 38 -40.49 4.97 19.48
N ARG A 39 -39.59 5.63 20.21
CA ARG A 39 -39.67 7.04 20.60
C ARG A 39 -38.92 7.99 19.66
N LEU A 40 -38.10 7.44 18.75
CA LEU A 40 -37.33 8.21 17.77
C LEU A 40 -37.32 7.45 16.44
N ASP A 41 -37.81 8.07 15.37
CA ASP A 41 -37.75 7.53 14.02
C ASP A 41 -36.37 7.82 13.40
N LEU A 42 -35.39 7.03 13.83
CA LEU A 42 -34.03 7.05 13.29
C LEU A 42 -33.62 5.59 12.99
N ASN A 43 -34.07 5.11 11.84
CA ASN A 43 -33.88 3.74 11.40
C ASN A 43 -32.77 3.64 10.33
N GLU A 44 -32.20 2.44 10.19
CA GLU A 44 -31.32 2.12 9.06
C GLU A 44 -32.09 2.20 7.75
N ASP A 45 -31.42 2.62 6.68
CA ASP A 45 -31.98 2.58 5.33
C ASP A 45 -31.47 1.31 4.61
N PRO A 46 -32.34 0.34 4.29
CA PRO A 46 -31.98 -0.91 3.63
C PRO A 46 -31.33 -0.73 2.26
N ALA A 47 -31.55 0.41 1.58
CA ALA A 47 -30.95 0.71 0.29
C ALA A 47 -29.42 0.87 0.36
N PHE A 48 -28.89 1.19 1.55
CA PHE A 48 -27.45 1.39 1.79
C PHE A 48 -26.78 0.23 2.52
N ARG A 49 -27.39 -0.96 2.48
CA ARG A 49 -26.74 -2.20 2.97
C ARG A 49 -25.41 -2.43 2.25
N TYR A 50 -24.42 -2.93 2.99
CA TYR A 50 -23.15 -3.33 2.38
C TYR A 50 -23.37 -4.42 1.32
N SER A 51 -22.51 -4.42 0.29
CA SER A 51 -22.59 -5.43 -0.76
C SER A 51 -22.26 -6.82 -0.22
N SER A 52 -22.98 -7.83 -0.71
CA SER A 52 -22.68 -9.23 -0.41
C SER A 52 -21.57 -9.73 -1.34
N LYS A 53 -20.45 -10.19 -0.77
CA LYS A 53 -19.31 -10.71 -1.52
C LYS A 53 -19.08 -12.18 -1.15
N PRO A 54 -19.14 -13.11 -2.11
CA PRO A 54 -18.74 -14.50 -1.87
C PRO A 54 -17.30 -14.57 -1.38
N LEU A 55 -17.08 -15.34 -0.32
CA LEU A 55 -15.76 -15.60 0.25
C LEU A 55 -15.36 -17.04 -0.03
N ALA A 56 -14.06 -17.28 -0.19
CA ALA A 56 -13.48 -18.60 -0.34
C ALA A 56 -12.14 -18.67 0.42
N GLY A 57 -11.76 -19.87 0.84
CA GLY A 57 -10.56 -20.12 1.64
C GLY A 57 -10.81 -20.05 3.14
N MET A 58 -9.71 -19.88 3.90
CA MET A 58 -9.70 -19.86 5.37
C MET A 58 -9.02 -18.58 5.87
N THR A 59 -9.21 -18.25 7.14
CA THR A 59 -8.43 -17.20 7.81
C THR A 59 -6.95 -17.58 7.83
N GLN A 60 -6.08 -16.70 7.35
CA GLN A 60 -4.67 -17.03 7.12
C GLN A 60 -3.77 -15.79 7.18
N GLN A 61 -2.46 -16.02 7.36
CA GLN A 61 -1.40 -15.02 7.31
C GLN A 61 -0.36 -15.44 6.28
N ILE A 62 -0.69 -15.30 4.99
CA ILE A 62 0.20 -15.66 3.88
C ILE A 62 0.42 -14.45 2.95
N PRO A 63 1.59 -14.35 2.28
CA PRO A 63 1.81 -13.32 1.29
C PRO A 63 0.93 -13.52 0.05
N PHE A 64 0.71 -12.45 -0.72
CA PHE A 64 -0.03 -12.52 -1.97
C PHE A 64 0.83 -13.20 -3.05
N TYR A 65 0.26 -14.18 -3.77
CA TYR A 65 1.04 -15.02 -4.70
C TYR A 65 1.53 -14.28 -5.96
N LYS A 66 0.91 -13.14 -6.32
CA LYS A 66 1.27 -12.35 -7.50
C LYS A 66 1.74 -10.97 -7.08
N GLU A 67 3.00 -10.87 -6.68
CA GLU A 67 3.57 -9.61 -6.18
C GLU A 67 3.91 -8.62 -7.32
N GLN A 68 4.52 -9.08 -8.43
CA GLN A 68 4.91 -8.24 -9.58
C GLN A 68 5.64 -6.91 -9.22
N SER A 69 6.43 -6.91 -8.14
CA SER A 69 7.02 -5.72 -7.50
C SER A 69 7.82 -4.80 -8.42
N PHE A 70 8.41 -5.33 -9.51
CA PHE A 70 9.32 -4.55 -10.38
C PHE A 70 8.69 -4.07 -11.69
N LYS A 71 7.61 -4.72 -12.14
CA LYS A 71 7.05 -4.47 -13.48
C LYS A 71 6.54 -3.04 -13.63
N GLN A 72 5.69 -2.60 -12.69
CA GLN A 72 5.08 -1.27 -12.73
C GLN A 72 6.13 -0.15 -12.57
N ALA A 73 7.13 -0.36 -11.72
CA ALA A 73 8.23 0.58 -11.55
C ALA A 73 9.05 0.76 -12.85
N GLY A 74 9.35 -0.34 -13.54
CA GLY A 74 10.03 -0.31 -14.83
C GLY A 74 9.21 0.34 -15.94
N GLU A 75 7.89 0.09 -15.97
CA GLU A 75 6.97 0.76 -16.89
C GLU A 75 6.90 2.27 -16.63
N PHE A 76 6.85 2.69 -15.36
CA PHE A 76 6.90 4.10 -14.99
C PHE A 76 8.19 4.76 -15.46
N PHE A 77 9.35 4.16 -15.18
CA PHE A 77 10.65 4.70 -15.61
C PHE A 77 10.74 4.87 -17.12
N ARG A 78 10.28 3.88 -17.90
CA ARG A 78 10.29 3.94 -19.37
C ARG A 78 9.31 4.96 -19.95
N LYS A 79 8.28 5.36 -19.21
CA LYS A 79 7.32 6.41 -19.62
C LYS A 79 7.86 7.82 -19.41
N LEU A 80 8.90 8.00 -18.60
CA LEU A 80 9.49 9.32 -18.37
C LEU A 80 10.25 9.82 -19.60
N THR A 81 10.35 11.14 -19.72
CA THR A 81 11.27 11.78 -20.67
C THR A 81 12.71 11.46 -20.29
N LYS A 82 13.66 11.65 -21.21
CA LYS A 82 15.10 11.44 -20.92
C LYS A 82 15.58 12.29 -19.74
N GLU A 83 15.12 13.54 -19.67
CA GLU A 83 15.38 14.42 -18.54
C GLU A 83 14.77 13.88 -17.24
N GLY A 84 13.52 13.43 -17.28
CA GLY A 84 12.85 12.82 -16.11
C GLY A 84 13.56 11.56 -15.61
N GLN A 85 14.04 10.70 -16.52
CA GLN A 85 14.86 9.54 -16.18
C GLN A 85 16.15 9.93 -15.48
N GLN A 86 16.85 10.94 -16.03
CA GLN A 86 18.12 11.41 -15.47
C GLN A 86 17.93 12.07 -14.09
N ASN A 87 16.89 12.90 -13.93
CA ASN A 87 16.57 13.56 -12.66
C ASN A 87 16.22 12.52 -11.58
N LEU A 88 15.44 11.50 -11.93
CA LEU A 88 15.11 10.41 -11.01
C LEU A 88 16.35 9.62 -10.59
N ILE A 89 17.23 9.30 -11.53
CA ILE A 89 18.52 8.63 -11.25
C ILE A 89 19.38 9.50 -10.34
N ASN A 90 19.50 10.80 -10.62
CA ASN A 90 20.32 11.73 -9.86
C ASN A 90 19.84 11.89 -8.42
N ASN A 91 18.54 12.07 -8.23
CA ASN A 91 17.95 12.26 -6.91
C ASN A 91 18.10 11.00 -6.05
N LEU A 92 17.72 9.83 -6.60
CA LEU A 92 17.80 8.57 -5.85
C LEU A 92 19.24 8.12 -5.63
N GLY A 93 20.05 8.13 -6.68
CA GLY A 93 21.45 7.73 -6.61
C GLY A 93 22.28 8.66 -5.72
N GLY A 94 22.01 9.97 -5.76
CA GLY A 94 22.64 10.96 -4.88
C GLY A 94 22.28 10.74 -3.41
N ALA A 95 21.00 10.51 -3.10
CA ALA A 95 20.57 10.19 -1.74
C ALA A 95 21.19 8.87 -1.23
N LEU A 96 21.34 7.86 -2.09
CA LEU A 96 21.96 6.59 -1.71
C LEU A 96 23.47 6.70 -1.51
N ALA A 97 24.14 7.66 -2.14
CA ALA A 97 25.58 7.83 -2.03
C ALA A 97 26.05 8.20 -0.62
N SER A 98 25.18 8.81 0.20
CA SER A 98 25.48 9.16 1.60
C SER A 98 25.23 8.00 2.58
N VAL A 99 24.57 6.92 2.15
CA VAL A 99 24.30 5.75 3.00
C VAL A 99 25.61 5.00 3.24
N PRO A 100 26.05 4.77 4.49
CA PRO A 100 27.33 4.13 4.77
C PRO A 100 27.33 2.64 4.42
N GLU A 101 26.21 1.94 4.58
CA GLU A 101 26.08 0.51 4.34
C GLU A 101 26.07 0.18 2.84
N GLU A 102 27.14 -0.47 2.35
CA GLU A 102 27.20 -0.93 0.97
C GLU A 102 26.05 -1.88 0.63
N GLU A 103 25.66 -2.73 1.58
CA GLU A 103 24.57 -3.69 1.41
C GLU A 103 23.27 -2.99 1.00
N ILE A 104 22.90 -1.90 1.68
CA ILE A 104 21.69 -1.13 1.36
C ILE A 104 21.80 -0.52 -0.04
N ARG A 105 22.94 0.07 -0.37
CA ARG A 105 23.16 0.65 -1.71
C ARG A 105 23.06 -0.41 -2.80
N VAL A 106 23.55 -1.62 -2.55
CA VAL A 106 23.46 -2.76 -3.47
C VAL A 106 22.01 -3.24 -3.61
N ILE A 107 21.29 -3.47 -2.51
CA ILE A 107 19.91 -3.97 -2.51
C ILE A 107 18.99 -3.01 -3.26
N ILE A 108 19.04 -1.71 -2.93
CA ILE A 108 18.18 -0.73 -3.60
C ILE A 108 18.53 -0.60 -5.08
N SER A 109 19.81 -0.59 -5.43
CA SER A 109 20.24 -0.59 -6.84
C SER A 109 19.79 -1.84 -7.59
N ALA A 110 19.74 -3.00 -6.92
CA ALA A 110 19.25 -4.26 -7.48
C ALA A 110 17.74 -4.23 -7.73
N TYR A 111 16.95 -3.63 -6.84
CA TYR A 111 15.52 -3.39 -7.10
C TYR A 111 15.30 -2.52 -8.33
N MET A 112 16.06 -1.43 -8.45
CA MET A 112 15.97 -0.56 -9.62
C MET A 112 16.44 -1.26 -10.89
N TYR A 113 17.44 -2.14 -10.80
CA TYR A 113 17.90 -2.96 -11.92
C TYR A 113 16.86 -3.99 -12.39
N ASN A 114 16.14 -4.62 -11.46
CA ASN A 114 15.03 -5.51 -11.77
C ASN A 114 13.82 -4.78 -12.37
N ALA A 115 13.63 -3.51 -12.04
CA ALA A 115 12.63 -2.65 -12.66
C ALA A 115 13.04 -2.25 -14.09
N ASP A 116 14.24 -1.70 -14.26
CA ASP A 116 14.83 -1.38 -15.57
C ASP A 116 16.37 -1.39 -15.51
N LYS A 117 17.01 -1.97 -16.52
CA LYS A 117 18.48 -2.14 -16.54
C LYS A 117 19.22 -0.80 -16.51
N ASP A 118 18.71 0.22 -17.21
CA ASP A 118 19.37 1.52 -17.30
C ASP A 118 19.12 2.35 -16.05
N TYR A 119 17.94 2.18 -15.43
CA TYR A 119 17.65 2.76 -14.13
C TYR A 119 18.61 2.24 -13.04
N GLY A 120 18.71 0.91 -12.90
CA GLY A 120 19.59 0.29 -11.91
C GLY A 120 21.07 0.61 -12.11
N LYS A 121 21.56 0.64 -13.37
CA LYS A 121 22.93 1.05 -13.67
C LYS A 121 23.21 2.50 -13.27
N GLY A 122 22.28 3.41 -13.57
CA GLY A 122 22.42 4.83 -13.25
C GLY A 122 22.49 5.05 -11.74
N VAL A 123 21.57 4.44 -11.00
CA VAL A 123 21.52 4.53 -9.53
C VAL A 123 22.76 3.91 -8.90
N ALA A 124 23.16 2.71 -9.32
CA ALA A 124 24.33 2.01 -8.79
C ALA A 124 25.63 2.82 -8.98
N LYS A 125 25.77 3.48 -10.14
CA LYS A 125 26.94 4.31 -10.44
C LYS A 125 27.07 5.48 -9.46
N LEU A 126 25.97 6.19 -9.20
CA LEU A 126 25.96 7.34 -8.28
C LEU A 126 26.10 6.91 -6.82
N ALA A 127 25.44 5.82 -6.44
CA ALA A 127 25.51 5.23 -5.10
C ALA A 127 26.84 4.51 -4.82
N LYS A 128 27.79 4.48 -5.77
CA LYS A 128 29.06 3.73 -5.66
C LYS A 128 28.83 2.26 -5.27
N ALA A 129 27.76 1.66 -5.79
CA ALA A 129 27.41 0.26 -5.54
C ALA A 129 28.13 -0.64 -6.56
N PRO A 130 28.80 -1.72 -6.12
CA PRO A 130 29.51 -2.62 -7.04
C PRO A 130 28.53 -3.37 -7.94
N MET A 131 28.59 -3.10 -9.26
CA MET A 131 27.66 -3.66 -10.25
C MET A 131 27.63 -5.19 -10.32
N ALA A 132 28.73 -5.87 -9.94
CA ALA A 132 28.75 -7.33 -9.83
C ALA A 132 27.78 -7.83 -8.74
N LYS A 133 27.83 -7.23 -7.54
CA LYS A 133 26.92 -7.56 -6.44
C LYS A 133 25.48 -7.16 -6.76
N VAL A 134 25.28 -6.02 -7.43
CA VAL A 134 23.95 -5.56 -7.87
C VAL A 134 23.30 -6.59 -8.80
N ARG A 135 24.02 -7.11 -9.80
CA ARG A 135 23.48 -8.14 -10.72
C ARG A 135 23.18 -9.46 -10.00
N GLN A 136 24.06 -9.88 -9.10
CA GLN A 136 23.83 -11.09 -8.31
C GLN A 136 22.59 -10.94 -7.43
N THR A 137 22.52 -9.86 -6.65
CA THR A 137 21.38 -9.56 -5.77
C THR A 137 20.08 -9.44 -6.56
N ALA A 138 20.12 -8.80 -7.75
CA ALA A 138 18.96 -8.68 -8.62
C ALA A 138 18.43 -10.06 -9.05
N LYS A 139 19.33 -10.99 -9.40
CA LYS A 139 18.99 -12.37 -9.71
C LYS A 139 18.38 -13.08 -8.49
N ASP A 140 19.04 -13.01 -7.34
CA ASP A 140 18.60 -13.67 -6.11
C ASP A 140 17.21 -13.17 -5.69
N LEU A 141 16.93 -11.87 -5.84
CA LEU A 141 15.62 -11.28 -5.56
C LEU A 141 14.52 -11.81 -6.48
N MET A 142 14.80 -12.00 -7.77
CA MET A 142 13.83 -12.59 -8.71
C MET A 142 13.56 -14.05 -8.39
N GLU A 143 14.60 -14.81 -8.02
CA GLU A 143 14.47 -16.22 -7.60
C GLU A 143 13.65 -16.33 -6.29
N GLN A 144 13.92 -15.47 -5.32
CA GLN A 144 13.14 -15.39 -4.08
C GLN A 144 11.67 -15.04 -4.35
N GLN A 145 11.41 -14.07 -5.22
CA GLN A 145 10.04 -13.70 -5.59
C GLN A 145 9.32 -14.87 -6.29
N ALA A 146 9.99 -15.56 -7.20
CA ALA A 146 9.44 -16.74 -7.86
C ALA A 146 9.14 -17.89 -6.88
N ALA A 147 10.05 -18.15 -5.93
CA ALA A 147 9.86 -19.17 -4.90
C ALA A 147 8.68 -18.83 -3.96
N ARG A 148 8.54 -17.56 -3.55
CA ARG A 148 7.41 -17.08 -2.75
C ARG A 148 6.09 -17.22 -3.50
N ALA A 149 6.07 -16.82 -4.78
CA ALA A 149 4.90 -16.97 -5.64
C ALA A 149 4.49 -18.43 -5.83
N ALA A 150 5.46 -19.34 -6.05
CA ALA A 150 5.20 -20.78 -6.20
C ALA A 150 4.62 -21.38 -4.91
N LYS A 151 5.23 -21.06 -3.76
CA LYS A 151 4.73 -21.52 -2.45
C LYS A 151 3.31 -21.00 -2.19
N ALA A 152 3.06 -19.72 -2.44
CA ALA A 152 1.75 -19.12 -2.23
C ALA A 152 0.68 -19.70 -3.19
N LYS A 153 1.05 -20.03 -4.43
CA LYS A 153 0.18 -20.72 -5.38
C LYS A 153 -0.19 -22.13 -4.92
N GLN A 154 0.79 -22.91 -4.45
CA GLN A 154 0.54 -24.25 -3.89
C GLN A 154 -0.42 -24.19 -2.70
N VAL A 155 -0.23 -23.21 -1.80
CA VAL A 155 -1.14 -23.01 -0.68
C VAL A 155 -2.55 -22.68 -1.18
N ALA A 156 -2.71 -21.75 -2.12
CA ALA A 156 -4.00 -21.41 -2.70
C ALA A 156 -4.70 -22.61 -3.37
N GLU A 157 -3.96 -23.45 -4.11
CA GLU A 157 -4.49 -24.65 -4.76
C GLU A 157 -4.92 -25.72 -3.72
N SER A 158 -4.11 -25.94 -2.68
CA SER A 158 -4.44 -26.87 -1.60
C SER A 158 -5.70 -26.47 -0.82
N LEU A 159 -5.87 -25.17 -0.54
CA LEU A 159 -7.08 -24.64 0.09
C LEU A 159 -8.31 -24.80 -0.80
N THR A 160 -8.15 -24.64 -2.12
CA THR A 160 -9.25 -24.85 -3.07
C THR A 160 -9.67 -26.32 -3.13
N ALA A 161 -8.71 -27.25 -3.09
CA ALA A 161 -8.98 -28.69 -3.10
C ALA A 161 -9.69 -29.20 -1.83
N LEU A 162 -9.41 -28.60 -0.67
CA LEU A 162 -10.09 -28.93 0.59
C LEU A 162 -11.54 -28.44 0.68
N MET A 163 -11.97 -27.60 -0.27
CA MET A 163 -13.32 -27.04 -0.32
C MET A 163 -14.24 -27.78 -1.32
N GLN A 164 -13.73 -28.81 -2.01
CA GLN A 164 -14.49 -29.72 -2.88
C GLN A 164 -14.81 -31.02 -2.15
#